data_AF-A0A923AI78-F1
#
_entry.id   AF-A0A923AI78-F1
#
_cell.length_a   1.000
_cell.length_b   1.000
_cell.length_c   1.000
_cell.angle_alpha   90.00
_cell.angle_beta   90.00
_cell.angle_gamma   90.00
#
_symmetry.space_group_name_H-M   'P 1'
#
loop_
_entity.id
_entity.type
_entity.pdbx_description
1 polymer ?
#
loop_
_entity_poly.entity_id
_entity_poly.type
_entity_poly.pdbx_seq_one_letter_code
_entity_poly.pdbx_strand_id
1 'polypeptide(L)'
;WLLAAITRLPGHDYDSVRRWLSAPVAAIPMALLVFSVFYHFRLGLQVLIEDYQHGANRTALMVLLNFFVIGAGATAIFSILKIAFSGAAA
;
A
#
# COMPACT_ATOMS: atom_id res chain seq x y z
N TRP A 1 6.74 14.14 -0.22
CA TRP A 1 7.44 13.48 -1.34
C TRP A 1 6.48 13.11 -2.47
N LEU A 2 5.47 12.26 -2.23
CA LEU A 2 4.58 11.75 -3.29
C LEU A 2 3.95 12.85 -4.15
N LEU A 3 3.33 13.87 -3.55
CA LEU A 3 2.71 14.97 -4.28
C LEU A 3 3.70 15.68 -5.22
N ALA A 4 4.89 16.00 -4.70
CA ALA A 4 5.96 16.62 -5.49
C ALA A 4 6.51 15.69 -6.59
N ALA A 5 6.49 14.37 -6.37
CA ALA A 5 6.91 13.39 -7.39
C ALA A 5 5.88 13.29 -8.51
N ILE A 6 4.58 13.27 -8.16
CA ILE A 6 3.49 13.18 -9.14
C ILE A 6 3.44 14.44 -10.00
N THR A 7 3.53 15.63 -9.42
CA THR A 7 3.45 16.90 -10.17
C THR A 7 4.63 17.13 -11.12
N ARG A 8 5.74 16.41 -10.94
CA ARG A 8 6.93 16.47 -11.80
C ARG A 8 6.98 15.36 -12.87
N LEU A 9 6.00 14.46 -12.89
CA LEU A 9 5.94 13.43 -13.92
C LEU A 9 5.71 14.07 -15.30
N PRO A 10 6.41 13.62 -16.35
CA PRO A 10 6.19 14.11 -17.71
C PRO A 10 4.84 13.67 -18.29
N GLY A 11 4.21 12.65 -17.72
CA GLY A 11 2.89 12.14 -18.10
C GLY A 11 2.22 11.39 -16.96
N HIS A 12 0.89 11.27 -17.02
CA HIS A 12 0.06 10.60 -16.01
C HIS A 12 -0.63 9.34 -16.54
N ASP A 13 -0.20 8.86 -17.70
CA ASP A 13 -0.60 7.59 -18.28
C ASP A 13 0.09 6.41 -17.58
N TYR A 14 -0.41 5.21 -17.86
CA TYR A 14 0.07 3.97 -17.24
C TYR A 14 1.59 3.78 -17.42
N ASP A 15 2.10 4.04 -18.64
CA ASP A 15 3.51 3.82 -18.95
C ASP A 15 4.43 4.80 -18.23
N SER A 16 4.03 6.08 -18.11
CA SER A 16 4.80 7.06 -17.35
C SER A 16 4.88 6.70 -15.87
N VAL A 17 3.78 6.29 -15.26
CA VAL A 17 3.75 5.88 -13.84
C VAL A 17 4.53 4.59 -13.62
N ARG A 18 4.38 3.61 -14.51
CA ARG A 18 5.14 2.34 -14.47
C ARG A 18 6.64 2.59 -14.56
N ARG A 19 7.09 3.44 -15.49
CA ARG A 19 8.51 3.81 -15.66
C ARG A 19 9.05 4.61 -14.48
N TRP A 20 8.22 5.47 -13.88
CA TRP A 20 8.62 6.18 -12.67
C TRP A 20 8.79 5.23 -11.47
N LEU A 21 7.83 4.32 -11.27
CA LEU A 21 7.88 3.33 -10.19
C LEU A 21 9.00 2.29 -10.35
N SER A 22 9.61 2.14 -11.53
CA SER A 22 10.77 1.27 -11.67
C SER A 22 12.05 1.86 -11.07
N ALA A 23 12.11 3.17 -10.81
CA ALA A 23 13.25 3.82 -10.19
C ALA A 23 13.26 3.61 -8.66
N PRO A 24 14.40 3.26 -8.03
CA PRO A 24 14.47 3.05 -6.58
C PRO A 24 14.01 4.25 -5.74
N VAL A 25 14.30 5.46 -6.21
CA VAL A 25 13.89 6.73 -5.58
C VAL A 25 12.36 6.90 -5.53
N ALA A 26 11.62 6.15 -6.34
CA ALA A 26 10.16 6.09 -6.32
C ALA A 26 9.64 4.85 -5.60
N ALA A 27 10.19 3.67 -5.94
CA ALA A 27 9.74 2.39 -5.43
C ALA A 27 9.86 2.29 -3.89
N ILE A 28 11.01 2.69 -3.33
CA ILE A 28 11.29 2.57 -1.89
C ILE A 28 10.32 3.42 -1.05
N PRO A 29 10.21 4.76 -1.25
CA PRO A 29 9.27 5.55 -0.48
C PRO A 29 7.81 5.17 -0.74
N MET A 30 7.47 4.66 -1.93
CA MET A 30 6.12 4.13 -2.19
C MET A 30 5.83 2.87 -1.37
N ALA A 31 6.75 1.92 -1.31
CA ALA A 31 6.59 0.71 -0.50
C ALA A 31 6.48 1.04 1.00
N LEU A 32 7.29 1.97 1.49
CA LEU A 32 7.21 2.48 2.86
C LEU A 32 5.90 3.21 3.14
N LEU A 33 5.39 3.99 2.18
CA LEU A 33 4.10 4.66 2.32
C LEU A 33 2.96 3.62 2.41
N VAL A 34 2.94 2.62 1.54
CA VAL A 34 1.96 1.52 1.60
C VAL A 34 2.03 0.82 2.95
N PHE A 35 3.23 0.43 3.40
CA PHE A 35 3.39 -0.20 4.71
C PHE A 35 2.85 0.68 5.85
N SER A 36 3.22 1.96 5.87
CA SER A 36 2.79 2.92 6.89
C SER A 36 1.26 3.11 6.91
N VAL A 37 0.64 3.29 5.74
CA VAL A 37 -0.81 3.48 5.62
C VAL A 37 -1.57 2.24 6.07
N PHE A 38 -1.16 1.05 5.64
CA PHE A 38 -1.81 -0.20 6.03
C PHE A 38 -1.62 -0.52 7.53
N TYR A 39 -0.45 -0.22 8.08
CA TYR A 39 -0.20 -0.32 9.52
C TYR A 39 -1.10 0.63 10.31
N HIS A 40 -1.18 1.90 9.92
CA HIS A 40 -2.02 2.90 10.58
C HIS A 40 -3.52 2.57 10.44
N PHE A 41 -3.95 2.16 9.25
CA PHE A 41 -5.33 1.73 8.99
C PHE A 41 -5.75 0.57 9.89
N ARG A 42 -4.87 -0.43 10.08
CA ARG A 42 -5.10 -1.54 11.00
C ARG A 42 -5.31 -1.03 12.42
N LEU A 43 -4.43 -0.15 12.93
CA LEU A 43 -4.55 0.37 14.29
C LEU A 43 -5.84 1.17 14.50
N GLY A 44 -6.19 2.05 13.54
CA GLY A 44 -7.40 2.86 13.62
C GLY A 44 -8.69 2.02 13.62
N LEU A 45 -8.81 1.08 12.69
CA LEU A 45 -9.98 0.20 12.65
C LEU A 45 -10.03 -0.81 13.78
N GLN A 46 -8.88 -1.23 14.32
CA GLN A 46 -8.85 -2.09 15.49
C GLN A 46 -9.61 -1.43 16.63
N VAL A 47 -9.22 -0.20 17.03
CA VAL A 47 -9.90 0.51 18.12
C VAL A 47 -11.38 0.75 17.81
N LEU A 48 -11.72 1.14 16.58
CA LEU A 48 -13.13 1.29 16.18
C LEU A 48 -13.93 -0.01 16.34
N ILE A 49 -13.39 -1.16 15.95
CA ILE A 49 -14.07 -2.44 16.13
C ILE A 49 -14.22 -2.78 17.63
N GLU A 50 -13.20 -2.48 18.44
CA GLU A 50 -13.23 -2.75 19.89
C GLU A 50 -14.24 -1.90 20.64
N ASP A 51 -14.43 -0.64 20.22
CA ASP A 51 -15.35 0.29 20.86
C ASP A 51 -16.82 0.04 20.47
N TYR A 52 -17.08 -0.41 19.24
CA TYR A 52 -18.44 -0.42 18.67
C TYR A 52 -19.01 -1.82 18.38
N GLN A 53 -18.22 -2.89 18.43
CA GLN A 53 -18.69 -4.24 18.10
C GLN A 53 -18.51 -5.21 19.26
N HIS A 54 -19.44 -6.16 19.37
CA HIS A 54 -19.54 -7.06 20.52
C HIS A 54 -19.77 -8.51 20.07
N GLY A 55 -19.45 -9.46 20.97
CA GLY A 55 -19.65 -10.88 20.74
C GLY A 55 -18.93 -11.40 19.48
N ALA A 56 -19.60 -12.29 18.75
CA ALA A 56 -19.03 -12.93 17.56
C ALA A 56 -18.67 -11.94 16.44
N ASN A 57 -19.40 -10.82 16.31
CA ASN A 57 -19.14 -9.83 15.27
C ASN A 57 -17.79 -9.13 15.47
N ARG A 58 -17.43 -8.81 16.73
CA ARG A 58 -16.10 -8.25 17.04
C ARG A 58 -14.99 -9.16 16.55
N THR A 59 -15.08 -10.45 16.88
CA THR A 59 -14.07 -11.44 16.49
C THR A 59 -14.00 -11.61 14.97
N ALA A 60 -15.15 -11.75 14.30
CA ALA A 60 -15.20 -11.89 12.84
C ALA A 60 -14.58 -10.68 12.11
N LEU A 61 -14.90 -9.47 12.57
CA LEU A 61 -14.35 -8.23 12.00
C LEU A 61 -12.86 -8.06 12.27
N MET A 62 -12.38 -8.46 13.44
CA MET A 62 -10.94 -8.47 13.75
C MET A 62 -10.16 -9.42 12.84
N VAL A 63 -10.70 -10.61 12.60
CA VAL A 63 -10.10 -11.59 11.69
C VAL A 63 -10.08 -11.00 10.27
N LEU A 64 -11.22 -10.51 9.78
CA LEU A 64 -11.33 -9.90 8.46
C LEU A 64 -10.36 -8.72 8.27
N LEU A 65 -10.24 -7.83 9.25
CA LEU A 65 -9.32 -6.69 9.22
C LEU A 65 -7.87 -7.14 9.02
N ASN A 66 -7.41 -8.13 9.79
CA ASN A 66 -6.03 -8.62 9.68
C ASN A 66 -5.78 -9.28 8.32
N PHE A 67 -6.70 -10.13 7.85
CA PHE A 67 -6.58 -10.74 6.52
C PHE A 67 -6.58 -9.70 5.39
N PHE A 68 -7.44 -8.67 5.49
CA PHE A 68 -7.47 -7.59 4.51
C PHE A 68 -6.16 -6.81 4.49
N VAL A 69 -5.66 -6.39 5.65
CA VAL A 69 -4.43 -5.60 5.77
C VAL A 69 -3.23 -6.38 5.22
N ILE A 70 -3.10 -7.65 5.58
CA ILE A 70 -2.01 -8.50 5.10
C ILE A 70 -2.17 -8.75 3.59
N GLY A 71 -3.34 -9.17 3.13
CA GLY A 71 -3.56 -9.55 1.73
C GLY A 71 -3.41 -8.37 0.78
N ALA A 72 -4.10 -7.26 1.03
CA ALA A 72 -4.03 -6.07 0.19
C ALA A 72 -2.67 -5.36 0.32
N GLY A 73 -2.12 -5.24 1.53
CA GLY A 73 -0.80 -4.66 1.76
C GLY A 73 0.32 -5.44 1.06
N ALA A 74 0.32 -6.78 1.20
CA ALA A 74 1.29 -7.64 0.52
C ALA A 74 1.14 -7.57 -1.01
N THR A 75 -0.09 -7.56 -1.53
CA THR A 75 -0.34 -7.43 -2.98
C THR A 75 0.18 -6.11 -3.54
N ALA A 76 -0.04 -5.01 -2.83
CA ALA A 76 0.45 -3.69 -3.21
C ALA A 76 1.99 -3.62 -3.20
N ILE A 77 2.62 -4.08 -2.11
CA ILE A 77 4.09 -4.12 -1.99
C ILE A 77 4.68 -5.03 -3.07
N PHE A 78 4.14 -6.24 -3.27
CA PHE A 78 4.58 -7.16 -4.32
C PHE A 78 4.49 -6.51 -5.71
N SER A 79 3.41 -5.79 -6.00
CA SER A 79 3.24 -5.10 -7.29
C SER A 79 4.32 -4.02 -7.51
N ILE A 80 4.64 -3.25 -6.47
CA ILE A 80 5.72 -2.24 -6.51
C ILE A 80 7.07 -2.93 -6.77
N LEU A 81 7.38 -3.99 -6.00
CA LEU A 81 8.63 -4.74 -6.16
C LEU A 81 8.74 -5.40 -7.53
N LYS A 82 7.63 -5.95 -8.05
CA LYS A 82 7.58 -6.51 -9.41
C LYS A 82 7.94 -5.45 -10.45
N ILE A 83 7.41 -4.24 -10.34
CA ILE A 83 7.76 -3.14 -11.26
C ILE A 83 9.23 -2.74 -11.10
N ALA A 84 9.70 -2.57 -9.85
CA ALA A 84 11.08 -2.19 -9.55
C ALA A 84 12.11 -3.19 -10.10
N PHE A 85 11.85 -4.49 -10.01
CA PHE A 85 12.79 -5.53 -10.43
C PHE A 85 12.62 -5.97 -11.89
N SER A 86 11.45 -5.77 -12.50
CA SER A 86 11.25 -6.04 -13.94
C SER A 86 11.71 -4.90 -14.85
N GLY A 87 12.00 -3.71 -14.31
CA GLY A 87 12.46 -2.55 -15.07
C GLY A 87 13.95 -2.54 -15.45
N ALA A 88 14.73 -3.55 -15.05
CA ALA A 88 16.17 -3.65 -15.30
C ALA A 88 16.54 -4.44 -16.57
N ALA A 89 15.56 -4.87 -17.38
CA ALA A 89 15.81 -5.42 -18.71
C ALA A 89 15.57 -4.34 -19.77
N ALA A 90 16.60 -3.53 -20.01
CA ALA A 90 16.76 -2.69 -21.20
C ALA A 90 18.26 -2.62 -21.54
#